data_AF-A0A0C2WFE7-F1
#
_entry.id   AF-A0A0C2WFE7-F1
#
_cell.length_a   1.000
_cell.length_b   1.000
_cell.length_c   1.000
_cell.angle_alpha   90.00
_cell.angle_beta   90.00
_cell.angle_gamma   90.00
#
_symmetry.space_group_name_H-M   'P 1'
#
loop_
_entity.id
_entity.type
_entity.pdbx_description
1 polymer ?
#
loop_
_entity_poly.entity_id
_entity_poly.type
_entity_poly.pdbx_seq_one_letter_code
_entity_poly.pdbx_strand_id
1 'polypeptide(L)'
;MSTLDDVVKAMSKEMNNSTLGWDVVVNYTAKEMNELLAAAYKKGQPGQLVEITTQLKVSNPIEPGERYTVDYVFKLGPPLIQFKDSAMVPACQLEIPVTGGLVKVPQKKIEQTIGAGRYRLVISGIALASVNCTEGASRDPKLGCEPFVFNSADTTGAVTLDLDTSASKDWLKVELKGPNDDQYPFIDEELGPLEKNILTFLETPPHSIHWDLARVNNSFPSNGGTQFVPKRFRFAVYSPTASSPYTILSLFIHIDGRVHGGVEDRLQQNWTAKWSKDNYDVPPIPHPYTASVIFNNEVINELVESSLYSKGLKFEEVEKTPGDTWGLKWKILTGKKFEIVESTETRDNILYSIEGASVDLDKEAKALFMTLGQDGGSDAQVNLLLEWEFSFKMEWGITVGGRAGAETWGIVEVTDKVNKKKYVDNDDLPEYKLRLDASLKDDDWEAHYKARNPIGWETFHDGVRWDQKFAQAQPSFNLELFNIDFFLMTNLLLPNQKVIKFKTEPGARMPRDLYLVGHVVHEDRVNAGRAASAALAS
;
A
#
# COMPACT_ATOMS: atom_id res chain seq x y z
N MET A 1 8.23 10.01 18.35
CA MET A 1 7.76 9.05 17.32
C MET A 1 6.57 9.69 16.66
N SER A 2 6.46 9.63 15.34
CA SER A 2 5.32 10.22 14.62
C SER A 2 4.04 9.44 14.86
N THR A 3 2.94 10.16 14.95
CA THR A 3 1.58 9.62 14.97
C THR A 3 1.06 9.43 13.54
N LEU A 4 -0.08 8.75 13.39
CA LEU A 4 -0.76 8.63 12.10
C LEU A 4 -1.11 10.01 11.53
N ASP A 5 -1.52 10.95 12.36
CA ASP A 5 -1.90 12.29 11.92
C ASP A 5 -0.73 13.12 11.44
N ASP A 6 0.43 12.96 12.07
CA ASP A 6 1.64 13.63 11.62
C ASP A 6 1.98 13.19 10.19
N VAL A 7 1.82 11.90 9.89
CA VAL A 7 2.03 11.34 8.55
C VAL A 7 0.99 11.84 7.56
N VAL A 8 -0.29 11.75 7.90
CA VAL A 8 -1.38 12.25 7.06
C VAL A 8 -1.23 13.74 6.75
N LYS A 9 -0.93 14.55 7.77
CA LYS A 9 -0.72 16.00 7.65
C LYS A 9 0.51 16.33 6.82
N ALA A 10 1.57 15.52 6.89
CA ALA A 10 2.73 15.68 6.03
C ALA A 10 2.37 15.39 4.57
N MET A 11 1.69 14.26 4.31
CA MET A 11 1.25 13.86 2.97
C MET A 11 0.23 14.84 2.35
N SER A 12 -0.58 15.53 3.16
CA SER A 12 -1.56 16.49 2.65
C SER A 12 -0.95 17.83 2.21
N LYS A 13 0.27 18.16 2.65
CA LYS A 13 0.93 19.45 2.32
C LYS A 13 1.50 19.49 0.91
N GLU A 14 1.84 18.34 0.34
CA GLU A 14 2.54 18.30 -0.94
C GLU A 14 1.59 18.22 -2.15
N MET A 15 1.94 18.99 -3.18
CA MET A 15 1.34 18.89 -4.51
C MET A 15 1.86 17.70 -5.32
N ASN A 16 2.84 16.94 -4.81
CA ASN A 16 3.40 15.76 -5.47
C ASN A 16 2.94 14.47 -4.78
N ASN A 17 2.79 13.38 -5.54
CA ASN A 17 2.44 12.07 -5.00
C ASN A 17 3.48 11.56 -3.98
N SER A 18 3.02 10.77 -3.02
CA SER A 18 3.87 10.17 -1.99
C SER A 18 4.56 8.91 -2.48
N THR A 19 4.09 8.33 -3.59
CA THR A 19 4.61 7.09 -4.18
C THR A 19 5.76 7.30 -5.16
N LEU A 20 6.17 8.54 -5.42
CA LEU A 20 7.17 8.90 -6.45
C LEU A 20 6.77 8.37 -7.84
N GLY A 21 5.48 8.44 -8.19
CA GLY A 21 4.93 7.98 -9.47
C GLY A 21 4.66 6.49 -9.59
N TRP A 22 5.04 5.68 -8.59
CA TRP A 22 4.68 4.26 -8.56
C TRP A 22 3.21 4.06 -8.20
N ASP A 23 2.63 2.93 -8.58
CA ASP A 23 1.20 2.68 -8.36
C ASP A 23 0.92 2.37 -6.89
N VAL A 24 1.77 1.53 -6.29
CA VAL A 24 1.65 1.11 -4.89
C VAL A 24 3.02 1.12 -4.22
N VAL A 25 3.09 1.58 -2.98
CA VAL A 25 4.27 1.41 -2.12
C VAL A 25 3.88 0.65 -0.87
N VAL A 26 4.55 -0.46 -0.59
CA VAL A 26 4.32 -1.29 0.59
C VAL A 26 5.53 -1.21 1.51
N ASN A 27 5.31 -0.77 2.75
CA ASN A 27 6.35 -0.53 3.72
C ASN A 27 6.28 -1.54 4.87
N TYR A 28 7.43 -2.08 5.27
CA TYR A 28 7.60 -2.96 6.41
C TYR A 28 8.72 -2.48 7.31
N THR A 29 8.50 -2.50 8.63
CA THR A 29 9.62 -2.31 9.55
C THR A 29 10.60 -3.48 9.45
N ALA A 30 11.90 -3.18 9.43
CA ALA A 30 12.94 -4.20 9.29
C ALA A 30 12.95 -5.22 10.43
N LYS A 31 12.53 -4.79 11.64
CA LYS A 31 12.37 -5.67 12.80
C LYS A 31 11.44 -6.85 12.47
N GLU A 32 10.24 -6.57 12.00
CA GLU A 32 9.24 -7.60 11.72
C GLU A 32 9.65 -8.48 10.52
N MET A 33 10.27 -7.88 9.49
CA MET A 33 10.84 -8.65 8.37
C MET A 33 11.92 -9.62 8.84
N ASN A 34 12.81 -9.19 9.73
CA ASN A 34 13.84 -10.06 10.30
C ASN A 34 13.26 -11.19 11.15
N GLU A 35 12.19 -10.93 11.90
CA GLU A 35 11.49 -11.96 12.67
C GLU A 35 10.87 -13.02 11.74
N LEU A 36 10.23 -12.59 10.66
CA LEU A 36 9.68 -13.48 9.62
C LEU A 36 10.78 -14.33 8.95
N LEU A 37 11.90 -13.72 8.59
CA LEU A 37 13.04 -14.41 7.98
C LEU A 37 13.73 -15.37 8.95
N ALA A 38 13.90 -14.97 10.22
CA ALA A 38 14.43 -15.84 11.26
C ALA A 38 13.51 -17.05 11.49
N ALA A 39 12.18 -16.85 11.46
CA ALA A 39 11.21 -17.94 11.53
C ALA A 39 11.29 -18.87 10.31
N ALA A 40 11.52 -18.34 9.11
CA ALA A 40 11.76 -19.14 7.91
C ALA A 40 13.07 -19.94 8.01
N TYR A 41 14.16 -19.33 8.49
CA TYR A 41 15.46 -19.99 8.71
C TYR A 41 15.35 -21.16 9.69
N LYS A 42 14.62 -20.98 10.81
CA LYS A 42 14.41 -22.06 11.79
C LYS A 42 13.66 -23.27 11.23
N LYS A 43 12.91 -23.12 10.13
CA LYS A 43 12.14 -24.21 9.49
C LYS A 43 12.99 -25.10 8.57
N GLY A 44 14.27 -24.80 8.38
CA GLY A 44 15.21 -25.68 7.67
C GLY A 44 15.06 -25.65 6.15
N GLN A 45 15.25 -24.49 5.52
CA GLN A 45 15.16 -24.40 4.06
C GLN A 45 16.38 -25.06 3.37
N PRO A 46 16.20 -25.70 2.20
CA PRO A 46 17.31 -26.20 1.40
C PRO A 46 18.32 -25.09 1.09
N GLY A 47 19.63 -25.38 1.15
CA GLY A 47 20.70 -24.38 0.89
C GLY A 47 21.08 -23.50 2.09
N GLN A 48 20.60 -23.83 3.28
CA GLN A 48 20.90 -23.07 4.50
C GLN A 48 22.38 -23.14 4.88
N LEU A 49 23.03 -21.98 4.95
CA LEU A 49 24.39 -21.86 5.45
C LEU A 49 24.38 -22.00 6.98
N VAL A 50 24.80 -23.18 7.46
CA VAL A 50 24.88 -23.52 8.89
C VAL A 50 26.33 -23.59 9.39
N GLU A 51 27.29 -23.72 8.49
CA GLU A 51 28.70 -23.86 8.81
C GLU A 51 29.59 -23.32 7.69
N ILE A 52 30.69 -22.66 8.07
CA ILE A 52 31.79 -22.29 7.17
C ILE A 52 33.03 -23.04 7.63
N THR A 53 33.68 -23.75 6.70
CA THR A 53 34.98 -24.39 6.94
C THR A 53 36.01 -23.81 5.99
N THR A 54 37.08 -23.24 6.52
CA THR A 54 38.16 -22.63 5.71
C THR A 54 39.53 -22.91 6.30
N GLN A 55 40.58 -22.74 5.48
CA GLN A 55 41.96 -23.01 5.87
C GLN A 55 42.85 -21.81 5.54
N LEU A 56 43.70 -21.40 6.48
CA LEU A 56 44.68 -20.33 6.25
C LEU A 56 46.10 -20.86 6.48
N LYS A 57 47.04 -20.48 5.62
CA LYS A 57 48.47 -20.72 5.86
C LYS A 57 49.06 -19.52 6.60
N VAL A 58 49.35 -19.71 7.88
CA VAL A 58 49.89 -18.68 8.77
C VAL A 58 51.41 -18.86 8.88
N SER A 59 52.14 -17.75 8.94
CA SER A 59 53.60 -17.79 9.08
C SER A 59 53.99 -18.19 10.50
N ASN A 60 55.03 -19.02 10.64
CA ASN A 60 55.58 -19.36 11.95
C ASN A 60 56.34 -18.15 12.51
N PRO A 61 55.88 -17.54 13.64
CA PRO A 61 56.58 -16.39 14.22
C PRO A 61 57.95 -16.77 14.81
N ILE A 62 58.20 -18.06 15.05
CA ILE A 62 59.44 -18.58 15.64
C ILE A 62 60.44 -19.02 14.56
N GLU A 63 59.95 -19.55 13.43
CA GLU A 63 60.78 -20.06 12.33
C GLU A 63 60.50 -19.29 11.03
N PRO A 64 61.29 -18.24 10.73
CA PRO A 64 61.08 -17.42 9.53
C PRO A 64 61.12 -18.25 8.24
N GLY A 65 60.01 -18.27 7.51
CA GLY A 65 59.87 -19.00 6.25
C GLY A 65 59.07 -20.30 6.36
N GLU A 66 58.84 -20.82 7.57
CA GLU A 66 57.93 -21.94 7.79
C GLU A 66 56.48 -21.43 7.88
N ARG A 67 55.53 -22.16 7.29
CA ARG A 67 54.09 -21.87 7.37
C ARG A 67 53.35 -23.10 7.85
N TYR A 68 52.40 -22.90 8.77
CA TYR A 68 51.49 -23.95 9.21
C TYR A 68 50.07 -23.64 8.77
N THR A 69 49.27 -24.69 8.62
CA THR A 69 47.85 -24.56 8.25
C THR A 69 47.02 -24.45 9.51
N VAL A 70 46.13 -23.47 9.54
CA VAL A 70 45.09 -23.34 10.55
C VAL A 70 43.75 -23.62 9.90
N ASP A 71 43.03 -24.60 10.43
CA ASP A 71 41.68 -24.96 10.01
C ASP A 71 40.67 -24.22 10.90
N TYR A 72 39.75 -23.49 10.28
CA TYR A 72 38.67 -22.77 10.97
C TYR A 72 37.34 -23.39 10.60
N VAL A 73 36.53 -23.67 11.61
CA VAL A 73 35.14 -24.13 11.46
C VAL A 73 34.24 -23.18 12.25
N PHE A 74 33.39 -22.42 11.55
CA PHE A 74 32.42 -21.51 12.17
C PHE A 74 31.03 -22.09 12.02
N LYS A 75 30.34 -22.35 13.13
CA LYS A 75 28.92 -22.68 13.14
C LYS A 75 28.12 -21.39 13.18
N LEU A 76 27.17 -21.27 12.26
CA LEU A 76 26.40 -20.06 12.04
C LEU A 76 25.00 -20.20 12.62
N GLY A 77 24.46 -19.08 13.10
CA GLY A 77 23.07 -18.94 13.50
C GLY A 77 22.21 -18.29 12.42
N PRO A 78 20.95 -17.94 12.74
CA PRO A 78 20.05 -17.28 11.81
C PRO A 78 20.60 -15.92 11.38
N PRO A 79 20.65 -15.62 10.07
CA PRO A 79 21.06 -14.31 9.58
C PRO A 79 20.04 -13.24 9.95
N LEU A 80 20.54 -12.05 10.25
CA LEU A 80 19.76 -10.82 10.45
C LEU A 80 20.03 -9.88 9.28
N ILE A 81 18.98 -9.47 8.57
CA ILE A 81 19.09 -8.48 7.49
C ILE A 81 19.06 -7.09 8.10
N GLN A 82 20.17 -6.37 7.95
CA GLN A 82 20.24 -4.94 8.20
C GLN A 82 20.16 -4.21 6.88
N PHE A 83 19.02 -3.57 6.63
CA PHE A 83 18.91 -2.64 5.53
C PHE A 83 19.72 -1.38 5.88
N LYS A 84 20.73 -1.08 5.06
CA LYS A 84 21.52 0.14 5.20
C LYS A 84 21.17 1.10 4.08
N ASP A 85 21.04 2.37 4.43
CA ASP A 85 20.91 3.44 3.43
C ASP A 85 22.26 3.57 2.71
N SER A 86 22.35 2.98 1.52
CA SER A 86 23.44 3.20 0.59
C SER A 86 22.94 4.16 -0.48
N ALA A 87 23.66 5.25 -0.70
CA ALA A 87 23.21 6.33 -1.57
C ALA A 87 22.96 5.92 -3.03
N MET A 88 23.48 4.78 -3.50
CA MET A 88 23.41 4.43 -4.94
C MET A 88 22.62 3.16 -5.27
N VAL A 89 22.53 2.18 -4.36
CA VAL A 89 21.86 0.89 -4.63
C VAL A 89 21.19 0.42 -3.34
N PRO A 90 19.93 -0.09 -3.37
CA PRO A 90 19.34 -0.77 -2.23
C PRO A 90 20.18 -2.00 -1.88
N ALA A 91 21.03 -1.85 -0.87
CA ALA A 91 21.92 -2.86 -0.40
C ALA A 91 21.48 -3.29 1.00
N CYS A 92 21.59 -4.58 1.27
CA CYS A 92 21.48 -5.09 2.62
C CYS A 92 22.84 -5.52 3.14
N GLN A 93 22.93 -5.55 4.45
CA GLN A 93 23.99 -6.19 5.19
C GLN A 93 23.38 -7.40 5.90
N LEU A 94 24.05 -8.54 5.83
CA LEU A 94 23.74 -9.69 6.65
C LEU A 94 24.62 -9.69 7.88
N GLU A 95 24.02 -9.84 9.05
CA GLU A 95 24.74 -10.13 10.28
C GLU A 95 24.37 -11.53 10.74
N ILE A 96 25.36 -12.42 10.76
CA ILE A 96 25.18 -13.84 11.07
C ILE A 96 25.94 -14.14 12.36
N PRO A 97 25.25 -14.44 13.48
CA PRO A 97 25.91 -14.75 14.73
C PRO A 97 26.65 -16.08 14.63
N VAL A 98 27.89 -16.14 15.13
CA VAL A 98 28.61 -17.41 15.28
C VAL A 98 28.08 -18.10 16.54
N THR A 99 27.43 -19.25 16.38
CA THR A 99 26.82 -20.02 17.48
C THR A 99 27.80 -21.00 18.12
N GLY A 100 28.95 -21.20 17.50
CA GLY A 100 30.07 -21.97 18.01
C GLY A 100 31.09 -22.21 16.91
N GLY A 101 32.15 -22.96 17.21
CA GLY A 101 33.15 -23.26 16.19
C GLY A 101 34.41 -23.86 16.77
N LEU A 102 35.39 -24.02 15.89
CA LEU A 102 36.64 -24.69 16.19
C LEU A 102 37.79 -24.11 15.37
N VAL A 103 38.93 -23.90 16.02
CA VAL A 103 40.20 -23.58 15.38
C VAL A 103 41.15 -24.74 15.65
N LYS A 104 41.72 -25.31 14.60
CA LYS A 104 42.68 -26.42 14.68
C LYS A 104 43.98 -26.04 14.01
N VAL A 105 45.09 -26.36 14.67
CA VAL A 105 46.43 -26.30 14.09
C VAL A 105 46.98 -27.73 14.06
N PRO A 106 46.71 -28.50 12.99
CA PRO A 106 47.00 -29.94 12.96
C PRO A 106 48.48 -30.25 13.24
N GLN A 107 49.39 -29.45 12.70
CA GLN A 107 50.84 -29.63 12.85
C GLN A 107 51.29 -29.46 14.31
N LYS A 108 50.61 -28.60 15.08
CA LYS A 108 50.93 -28.33 16.49
C LYS A 108 50.02 -29.07 17.48
N LYS A 109 49.03 -29.83 16.98
CA LYS A 109 47.98 -30.49 17.78
C LYS A 109 47.25 -29.53 18.73
N ILE A 110 47.08 -28.27 18.31
CA ILE A 110 46.34 -27.25 19.06
C ILE A 110 44.91 -27.26 18.56
N GLU A 111 43.96 -27.22 19.49
CA GLU A 111 42.53 -27.10 19.22
C GLU A 111 41.93 -26.09 20.19
N GLN A 112 41.21 -25.09 19.66
CA GLN A 112 40.55 -24.05 20.43
C GLN A 112 39.08 -23.96 20.02
N THR A 113 38.17 -24.01 21.00
CA THR A 113 36.72 -23.92 20.75
C THR A 113 36.28 -22.46 20.73
N ILE A 114 35.44 -22.09 19.77
CA ILE A 114 34.85 -20.76 19.66
C ILE A 114 33.53 -20.75 20.43
N GLY A 115 33.39 -19.84 21.40
CA GLY A 115 32.17 -19.68 22.18
C GLY A 115 31.03 -19.04 21.38
N ALA A 116 29.78 -19.42 21.70
CA ALA A 116 28.59 -18.86 21.08
C ALA A 116 28.48 -17.34 21.29
N GLY A 117 28.10 -16.60 20.26
CA GLY A 117 27.86 -15.15 20.30
C GLY A 117 29.12 -14.29 20.39
N ARG A 118 30.31 -14.90 20.44
CA ARG A 118 31.59 -14.19 20.53
C ARG A 118 31.91 -13.43 19.25
N TYR A 119 31.79 -14.10 18.11
CA TYR A 119 32.00 -13.50 16.79
C TYR A 119 30.68 -13.35 16.04
N ARG A 120 30.64 -12.40 15.11
CA ARG A 120 29.55 -12.20 14.16
C ARG A 120 30.14 -11.99 12.78
N LEU A 121 29.64 -12.76 11.82
CA LEU A 121 29.99 -12.58 10.42
C LEU A 121 29.10 -11.48 9.86
N VAL A 122 29.71 -10.42 9.36
CA VAL A 122 29.02 -9.29 8.74
C VAL A 122 29.34 -9.30 7.25
N ILE A 123 28.32 -9.51 6.43
CA ILE A 123 28.45 -9.47 4.96
C ILE A 123 27.74 -8.22 4.48
N SER A 124 28.48 -7.26 3.93
CA SER A 124 27.97 -5.97 3.47
C SER A 124 28.05 -5.85 1.95
N GLY A 125 27.21 -5.00 1.36
CA GLY A 125 27.21 -4.79 -0.08
C GLY A 125 26.45 -5.88 -0.83
N ILE A 126 25.41 -6.44 -0.23
CA ILE A 126 24.56 -7.43 -0.88
C ILE A 126 23.44 -6.70 -1.59
N ALA A 127 23.38 -6.81 -2.90
CA ALA A 127 22.26 -6.31 -3.68
C ALA A 127 20.98 -7.02 -3.24
N LEU A 128 19.90 -6.27 -3.05
CA LEU A 128 18.58 -6.87 -3.14
C LEU A 128 18.32 -7.14 -4.63
N ALA A 129 18.31 -8.42 -5.00
CA ALA A 129 18.06 -8.88 -6.36
C ALA A 129 16.79 -9.73 -6.43
N SER A 130 16.31 -9.97 -7.64
CA SER A 130 15.11 -10.74 -7.93
C SER A 130 15.38 -11.68 -9.08
N VAL A 131 14.95 -12.95 -8.96
CA VAL A 131 15.21 -14.02 -9.95
C VAL A 131 13.88 -14.64 -10.37
N ASN A 132 13.70 -14.89 -11.68
CA ASN A 132 12.55 -15.65 -12.18
C ASN A 132 12.77 -17.14 -11.87
N CYS A 133 11.91 -17.72 -11.02
CA CYS A 133 11.95 -19.13 -10.60
C CYS A 133 11.41 -20.09 -11.66
N THR A 134 11.90 -20.02 -12.91
CA THR A 134 11.79 -21.18 -13.80
C THR A 134 12.96 -22.12 -13.49
N GLU A 135 12.68 -23.40 -13.22
CA GLU A 135 13.74 -24.42 -13.08
C GLU A 135 14.71 -24.31 -14.25
N GLY A 136 15.97 -23.96 -13.98
CA GLY A 136 17.02 -23.79 -15.00
C GLY A 136 17.31 -22.36 -15.46
N ALA A 137 16.62 -21.33 -14.95
CA ALA A 137 16.96 -19.94 -15.23
C ALA A 137 18.00 -19.39 -14.23
N SER A 138 19.27 -19.79 -14.41
CA SER A 138 20.38 -18.94 -13.98
C SER A 138 20.40 -17.73 -14.92
N ARG A 139 20.13 -16.54 -14.40
CA ARG A 139 20.39 -15.29 -15.12
C ARG A 139 20.92 -14.24 -14.15
N ASP A 140 22.03 -13.62 -14.56
CA ASP A 140 22.63 -12.45 -13.96
C ASP A 140 21.55 -11.40 -13.60
N PRO A 141 21.31 -11.10 -12.31
CA PRO A 141 20.75 -9.85 -11.89
C PRO A 141 21.76 -8.77 -12.27
N LYS A 142 21.48 -8.09 -13.37
CA LYS A 142 22.18 -6.83 -13.68
C LYS A 142 22.08 -5.92 -12.46
N LEU A 143 23.22 -5.32 -12.08
CA LEU A 143 23.35 -4.35 -10.99
C LEU A 143 22.12 -3.44 -10.84
N GLY A 144 21.39 -3.61 -9.73
CA GLY A 144 20.74 -2.60 -8.87
C GLY A 144 19.80 -1.52 -9.46
N CYS A 145 19.76 -1.35 -10.77
CA CYS A 145 19.15 -0.21 -11.46
C CYS A 145 17.94 -0.60 -12.31
N GLU A 146 17.76 -1.87 -12.65
CA GLU A 146 16.60 -2.32 -13.42
C GLU A 146 15.49 -2.84 -12.47
N PRO A 147 14.21 -2.52 -12.71
CA PRO A 147 13.09 -3.09 -11.96
C PRO A 147 12.92 -4.58 -12.24
N PHE A 148 12.37 -5.34 -11.28
CA PHE A 148 11.84 -6.67 -11.57
C PHE A 148 10.67 -6.56 -12.55
N VAL A 149 10.49 -7.53 -13.46
CA VAL A 149 9.38 -7.56 -14.41
C VAL A 149 8.80 -8.96 -14.51
N PHE A 150 7.51 -9.13 -14.22
CA PHE A 150 6.77 -10.34 -14.56
C PHE A 150 6.59 -10.41 -16.07
N ASN A 151 7.05 -11.50 -16.69
CA ASN A 151 6.64 -11.82 -18.06
C ASN A 151 5.19 -12.33 -18.02
N SER A 152 4.43 -12.12 -19.09
CA SER A 152 3.03 -12.58 -19.17
C SER A 152 2.84 -14.08 -19.03
N ALA A 153 3.90 -14.88 -19.22
CA ALA A 153 3.89 -16.33 -19.05
C ALA A 153 4.32 -16.80 -17.65
N ASP A 154 5.00 -15.94 -16.88
CA ASP A 154 5.56 -16.29 -15.57
C ASP A 154 4.56 -15.90 -14.49
N THR A 155 4.04 -16.90 -13.76
CA THR A 155 3.10 -16.65 -12.66
C THR A 155 3.76 -16.62 -11.28
N THR A 156 5.02 -17.06 -11.21
CA THR A 156 5.77 -17.16 -9.96
C THR A 156 7.21 -16.71 -10.12
N GLY A 157 7.74 -15.98 -9.14
CA GLY A 157 9.16 -15.59 -9.06
C GLY A 157 9.69 -15.69 -7.63
N ALA A 158 10.98 -15.41 -7.40
CA ALA A 158 11.54 -15.24 -6.06
C ALA A 158 12.33 -13.94 -5.95
N VAL A 159 12.25 -13.32 -4.78
CA VAL A 159 13.20 -12.30 -4.36
C VAL A 159 14.28 -13.04 -3.61
N THR A 160 15.52 -12.94 -4.08
CA THR A 160 16.62 -13.73 -3.55
C THR A 160 17.73 -12.82 -3.02
N LEU A 161 18.34 -13.21 -1.91
CA LEU A 161 19.70 -12.77 -1.60
C LEU A 161 20.64 -13.74 -2.28
N ASP A 162 21.35 -13.25 -3.28
CA ASP A 162 22.27 -14.04 -4.06
C ASP A 162 23.64 -13.36 -4.04
N LEU A 163 24.61 -14.01 -3.39
CA LEU A 163 25.98 -13.52 -3.31
C LEU A 163 26.74 -13.71 -4.62
N ASP A 164 26.45 -14.79 -5.35
CA ASP A 164 27.15 -15.21 -6.57
C ASP A 164 26.92 -14.20 -7.71
N THR A 165 25.74 -13.60 -7.69
CA THR A 165 25.26 -12.72 -8.73
C THR A 165 25.26 -11.23 -8.37
N SER A 166 25.69 -10.88 -7.16
CA SER A 166 25.89 -9.48 -6.76
C SER A 166 26.96 -8.86 -7.68
N ALA A 167 26.53 -8.14 -8.70
CA ALA A 167 27.32 -7.82 -9.90
C ALA A 167 28.50 -6.84 -9.71
N SER A 168 29.08 -6.77 -8.51
CA SER A 168 30.39 -6.20 -8.30
C SER A 168 31.11 -7.10 -7.29
N LYS A 169 32.31 -7.58 -7.63
CA LYS A 169 33.20 -8.19 -6.62
C LYS A 169 33.88 -7.12 -5.76
N ASP A 170 33.69 -5.84 -6.10
CA ASP A 170 34.41 -4.70 -5.54
C ASP A 170 33.72 -4.05 -4.33
N TRP A 171 32.43 -4.34 -4.12
CA TRP A 171 31.60 -3.81 -3.03
C TRP A 171 31.19 -4.85 -1.96
N LEU A 172 31.26 -6.14 -2.27
CA LEU A 172 30.95 -7.20 -1.32
C LEU A 172 32.09 -7.26 -0.29
N LYS A 173 31.75 -7.12 0.99
CA LYS A 173 32.73 -7.13 2.08
C LYS A 173 32.29 -8.11 3.14
N VAL A 174 33.22 -8.94 3.56
CA VAL A 174 33.07 -9.82 4.72
C VAL A 174 33.90 -9.23 5.85
N GLU A 175 33.28 -9.04 7.01
CA GLU A 175 33.93 -8.63 8.25
C GLU A 175 33.61 -9.66 9.33
N LEU A 176 34.61 -10.10 10.10
CA LEU A 176 34.41 -10.95 11.27
C LEU A 176 34.53 -10.09 12.53
N LYS A 177 33.39 -9.68 13.09
CA LYS A 177 33.36 -8.82 14.28
C LYS A 177 33.43 -9.64 15.55
N GLY A 178 34.44 -9.40 16.37
CA GLY A 178 34.62 -10.02 17.68
C GLY A 178 34.92 -9.00 18.78
N PRO A 179 35.00 -9.44 20.04
CA PRO A 179 35.53 -8.64 21.13
C PRO A 179 36.99 -8.25 20.87
N ASN A 180 37.40 -7.08 21.39
CA ASN A 180 38.78 -6.61 21.32
C ASN A 180 39.56 -7.13 22.55
N ASP A 181 39.75 -8.45 22.60
CA ASP A 181 40.52 -9.15 23.63
C ASP A 181 41.42 -10.21 22.96
N ASP A 182 42.70 -10.24 23.33
CA ASP A 182 43.71 -11.14 22.71
C ASP A 182 43.53 -12.63 23.10
N GLN A 183 42.30 -13.07 23.39
CA GLN A 183 42.02 -14.44 23.85
C GLN A 183 42.06 -15.47 22.71
N TYR A 184 41.95 -15.04 21.45
CA TYR A 184 41.94 -15.92 20.28
C TYR A 184 42.93 -15.42 19.22
N PRO A 185 44.24 -15.42 19.52
CA PRO A 185 45.26 -14.84 18.63
C PRO A 185 45.26 -15.46 17.24
N PHE A 186 44.92 -16.75 17.11
CA PHE A 186 44.79 -17.43 15.81
C PHE A 186 43.66 -16.88 14.93
N ILE A 187 42.68 -16.17 15.49
CA ILE A 187 41.63 -15.48 14.74
C ILE A 187 41.95 -13.99 14.67
N ASP A 188 42.25 -13.39 15.81
CA ASP A 188 42.33 -11.93 15.97
C ASP A 188 43.53 -11.33 15.22
N GLU A 189 44.66 -12.04 15.13
CA GLU A 189 45.84 -11.60 14.35
C GLU A 189 45.65 -11.79 12.83
N GLU A 190 44.72 -12.65 12.42
CA GLU A 190 44.54 -13.10 11.04
C GLU A 190 43.20 -12.67 10.42
N LEU A 191 42.50 -11.70 11.04
CA LEU A 191 41.15 -11.27 10.62
C LEU A 191 41.08 -10.92 9.13
N GLY A 192 41.98 -10.08 8.61
CA GLY A 192 41.94 -9.66 7.20
C GLY A 192 42.12 -10.82 6.20
N PRO A 193 43.17 -11.65 6.32
CA PRO A 193 43.31 -12.85 5.50
C PRO A 193 42.15 -13.84 5.64
N LEU A 194 41.63 -14.03 6.86
CA LEU A 194 40.51 -14.91 7.15
C LEU A 194 39.21 -14.43 6.50
N GLU A 195 38.90 -13.13 6.60
CA GLU A 195 37.76 -12.49 5.95
C GLU A 195 37.77 -12.71 4.43
N LYS A 196 38.95 -12.55 3.80
CA LYS A 196 39.13 -12.82 2.36
C LYS A 196 38.90 -14.29 2.01
N ASN A 197 39.35 -15.21 2.86
CA ASN A 197 39.13 -16.64 2.68
C ASN A 197 37.66 -17.03 2.88
N ILE A 198 36.97 -16.41 3.84
CA ILE A 198 35.53 -16.60 4.03
C ILE A 198 34.76 -16.07 2.82
N LEU A 199 35.11 -14.88 2.32
CA LEU A 199 34.53 -14.35 1.08
C LEU A 199 34.72 -15.33 -0.08
N THR A 200 35.94 -15.85 -0.26
CA THR A 200 36.24 -16.86 -1.29
C THR A 200 35.42 -18.14 -1.11
N PHE A 201 35.23 -18.60 0.14
CA PHE A 201 34.38 -19.75 0.45
C PHE A 201 32.93 -19.49 0.02
N LEU A 202 32.39 -18.32 0.33
CA LEU A 202 31.02 -17.93 -0.04
C LEU A 202 30.82 -17.73 -1.55
N GLU A 203 31.88 -17.43 -2.30
CA GLU A 203 31.86 -17.33 -3.78
C GLU A 203 32.01 -18.69 -4.48
N THR A 204 32.36 -19.77 -3.78
CA THR A 204 32.66 -21.06 -4.42
C THR A 204 31.46 -22.01 -4.35
N PRO A 205 30.92 -22.49 -5.49
CA PRO A 205 29.87 -23.52 -5.49
C PRO A 205 30.34 -24.79 -4.73
N PRO A 206 29.49 -25.44 -3.91
CA PRO A 206 28.06 -25.23 -3.71
C PRO A 206 27.70 -24.27 -2.56
N HIS A 207 28.66 -23.50 -2.05
CA HIS A 207 28.51 -22.69 -0.84
C HIS A 207 27.99 -21.27 -1.10
N SER A 208 27.56 -20.98 -2.33
CA SER A 208 26.92 -19.71 -2.66
C SER A 208 25.66 -19.52 -1.84
N ILE A 209 25.57 -18.38 -1.16
CA ILE A 209 24.35 -18.02 -0.44
C ILE A 209 23.32 -17.59 -1.47
N HIS A 210 22.31 -18.44 -1.64
CA HIS A 210 21.09 -18.14 -2.36
C HIS A 210 19.91 -18.35 -1.42
N TRP A 211 19.32 -17.26 -0.94
CA TRP A 211 18.15 -17.31 -0.06
C TRP A 211 16.95 -16.68 -0.74
N ASP A 212 15.91 -17.49 -0.97
CA ASP A 212 14.56 -16.99 -1.28
C ASP A 212 14.06 -16.19 -0.07
N LEU A 213 14.26 -14.87 -0.07
CA LEU A 213 13.62 -13.96 0.89
C LEU A 213 12.11 -14.01 0.75
N ALA A 214 11.69 -14.20 -0.50
CA ALA A 214 10.30 -14.23 -0.88
C ALA A 214 10.09 -15.08 -2.11
N ARG A 215 8.87 -15.55 -2.26
CA ARG A 215 8.35 -15.94 -3.55
C ARG A 215 7.25 -14.96 -3.94
N VAL A 216 7.15 -14.59 -5.20
CA VAL A 216 5.99 -13.86 -5.68
C VAL A 216 5.12 -14.85 -6.41
N ASN A 217 3.82 -14.81 -6.15
CA ASN A 217 2.83 -15.45 -7.00
C ASN A 217 1.90 -14.36 -7.49
N ASN A 218 1.81 -14.16 -8.80
CA ASN A 218 0.89 -13.19 -9.41
C ASN A 218 -0.43 -13.84 -9.85
N SER A 219 -0.58 -15.16 -9.64
CA SER A 219 -1.79 -15.92 -9.92
C SER A 219 -2.60 -16.15 -8.64
N PHE A 220 -3.81 -15.60 -8.61
CA PHE A 220 -4.79 -15.87 -7.56
C PHE A 220 -6.16 -15.95 -8.23
N PRO A 221 -7.04 -16.90 -7.84
CA PRO A 221 -8.39 -16.96 -8.38
C PRO A 221 -9.17 -15.70 -7.99
N SER A 222 -9.84 -15.09 -8.96
CA SER A 222 -10.58 -13.85 -8.77
C SER A 222 -11.80 -14.08 -7.88
N ASN A 223 -11.77 -13.51 -6.67
CA ASN A 223 -12.90 -13.55 -5.73
C ASN A 223 -13.80 -12.31 -5.87
N GLY A 224 -14.10 -11.89 -7.10
CA GLY A 224 -15.09 -10.86 -7.41
C GLY A 224 -14.71 -9.39 -7.18
N GLY A 225 -13.45 -9.07 -6.83
CA GLY A 225 -12.93 -7.68 -6.75
C GLY A 225 -11.89 -7.39 -7.82
N THR A 226 -11.57 -6.11 -8.04
CA THR A 226 -10.46 -5.69 -8.90
C THR A 226 -9.15 -6.12 -8.24
N GLN A 227 -8.55 -7.15 -8.82
CA GLN A 227 -7.30 -7.70 -8.35
C GLN A 227 -6.14 -6.93 -8.93
N PHE A 228 -5.27 -6.41 -8.07
CA PHE A 228 -4.03 -5.82 -8.53
C PHE A 228 -3.00 -6.90 -8.78
N VAL A 229 -2.57 -7.03 -10.04
CA VAL A 229 -1.50 -7.94 -10.44
C VAL A 229 -0.22 -7.14 -10.56
N PRO A 230 0.82 -7.44 -9.77
CA PRO A 230 2.10 -6.75 -9.90
C PRO A 230 2.72 -7.10 -11.25
N LYS A 231 3.15 -6.08 -12.00
CA LYS A 231 3.95 -6.22 -13.22
C LYS A 231 5.42 -6.01 -12.95
N ARG A 232 5.75 -4.99 -12.14
CA ARG A 232 7.13 -4.61 -11.84
C ARG A 232 7.28 -4.17 -10.40
N PHE A 233 8.45 -4.35 -9.80
CA PHE A 233 8.72 -3.78 -8.49
C PHE A 233 10.20 -3.44 -8.25
N ARG A 234 10.45 -2.56 -7.27
CA ARG A 234 11.78 -2.15 -6.79
C ARG A 234 11.81 -1.97 -5.28
N PHE A 235 13.00 -2.04 -4.70
CA PHE A 235 13.22 -1.86 -3.27
C PHE A 235 13.82 -0.49 -2.99
N ALA A 236 13.40 0.13 -1.89
CA ALA A 236 14.14 1.20 -1.24
C ALA A 236 14.09 0.99 0.28
N VAL A 237 14.99 1.66 0.97
CA VAL A 237 15.11 1.62 2.43
C VAL A 237 14.95 3.02 2.96
N TYR A 238 14.21 3.19 4.05
CA TYR A 238 14.22 4.43 4.81
C TYR A 238 14.86 4.19 6.18
N SER A 239 15.79 5.08 6.55
CA SER A 239 16.36 5.13 7.89
C SER A 239 16.45 6.59 8.34
N PRO A 240 15.87 6.98 9.50
CA PRO A 240 15.95 8.37 9.99
C PRO A 240 17.39 8.87 10.16
N THR A 241 18.31 7.96 10.52
CA THR A 241 19.75 8.22 10.64
C THR A 241 20.54 7.00 10.20
N ALA A 242 21.82 7.17 9.84
CA ALA A 242 22.69 6.06 9.44
C ALA A 242 22.89 4.98 10.53
N SER A 243 22.59 5.32 11.80
CA SER A 243 22.72 4.43 12.96
C SER A 243 21.37 4.07 13.60
N SER A 244 20.25 4.45 13.00
CA SER A 244 18.93 4.17 13.54
C SER A 244 18.66 2.66 13.53
N PRO A 245 18.25 2.05 14.66
CA PRO A 245 17.75 0.68 14.66
C PRO A 245 16.36 0.56 14.01
N TYR A 246 15.68 1.70 13.80
CA TYR A 246 14.41 1.78 13.10
C TYR A 246 14.68 2.02 11.62
N THR A 247 14.58 0.96 10.82
CA THR A 247 14.67 0.99 9.37
C THR A 247 13.41 0.40 8.75
N ILE A 248 13.05 0.89 7.56
CA ILE A 248 11.84 0.49 6.84
C ILE A 248 12.25 0.01 5.46
N LEU A 249 11.86 -1.22 5.11
CA LEU A 249 11.92 -1.74 3.75
C LEU A 249 10.67 -1.32 3.00
N SER A 250 10.85 -0.72 1.82
CA SER A 250 9.78 -0.22 0.97
C SER A 250 9.80 -0.95 -0.37
N LEU A 251 8.69 -1.55 -0.78
CA LEU A 251 8.47 -2.15 -2.09
C LEU A 251 7.63 -1.20 -2.94
N PHE A 252 8.22 -0.70 -4.01
CA PHE A 252 7.55 0.11 -5.02
C PHE A 252 7.05 -0.81 -6.11
N ILE A 253 5.76 -0.78 -6.41
CA ILE A 253 5.09 -1.75 -7.26
C ILE A 253 4.35 -1.01 -8.37
N HIS A 254 4.50 -1.51 -9.59
CA HIS A 254 3.73 -1.15 -10.76
C HIS A 254 2.75 -2.28 -11.08
N ILE A 255 1.48 -1.93 -11.27
CA ILE A 255 0.37 -2.82 -11.55
C ILE A 255 0.30 -3.08 -13.07
N ASP A 256 0.00 -4.31 -13.46
CA ASP A 256 -0.15 -4.65 -14.88
C ASP A 256 -1.33 -3.93 -15.54
N GLY A 257 -1.18 -3.63 -16.84
CA GLY A 257 -2.16 -2.89 -17.61
C GLY A 257 -2.13 -1.36 -17.46
N ARG A 258 -1.36 -0.80 -16.50
CA ARG A 258 -1.20 0.64 -16.33
C ARG A 258 0.03 1.20 -17.07
N VAL A 259 0.07 2.52 -17.26
CA VAL A 259 1.26 3.23 -17.73
C VAL A 259 2.24 3.38 -16.56
N HIS A 260 3.50 3.03 -16.77
CA HIS A 260 4.52 3.18 -15.73
C HIS A 260 4.99 4.65 -15.65
N GLY A 261 4.71 5.31 -14.52
CA GLY A 261 5.17 6.67 -14.21
C GLY A 261 6.18 6.75 -13.06
N GLY A 262 6.61 5.61 -12.51
CA GLY A 262 7.45 5.54 -11.32
C GLY A 262 8.86 6.09 -11.55
N VAL A 263 9.36 6.89 -10.60
CA VAL A 263 10.74 7.33 -10.61
C VAL A 263 11.64 6.12 -10.34
N GLU A 264 12.39 5.73 -11.36
CA GLU A 264 13.34 4.62 -11.30
C GLU A 264 14.76 5.10 -10.97
N ASP A 265 15.16 6.25 -11.49
CA ASP A 265 16.48 6.82 -11.25
C ASP A 265 16.57 7.40 -9.84
N ARG A 266 17.64 7.04 -9.11
CA ARG A 266 17.91 7.53 -7.75
C ARG A 266 16.75 7.30 -6.77
N LEU A 267 15.92 6.27 -6.99
CA LEU A 267 14.77 5.92 -6.16
C LEU A 267 15.09 5.95 -4.66
N GLN A 268 16.21 5.35 -4.25
CA GLN A 268 16.68 5.32 -2.86
C GLN A 268 16.88 6.74 -2.28
N GLN A 269 17.57 7.62 -3.02
CA GLN A 269 17.83 9.01 -2.58
C GLN A 269 16.53 9.81 -2.49
N ASN A 270 15.67 9.67 -3.49
CA ASN A 270 14.39 10.38 -3.55
C ASN A 270 13.45 9.92 -2.44
N TRP A 271 13.44 8.63 -2.12
CA TRP A 271 12.64 8.09 -1.03
C TRP A 271 13.13 8.57 0.33
N THR A 272 14.43 8.48 0.63
CA THR A 272 14.98 9.02 1.88
C THR A 272 14.72 10.52 1.99
N ALA A 273 14.90 11.28 0.92
CA ALA A 273 14.62 12.72 0.89
C ALA A 273 13.14 13.02 1.17
N LYS A 274 12.20 12.29 0.58
CA LYS A 274 10.75 12.51 0.75
C LYS A 274 10.32 12.47 2.23
N TRP A 275 10.91 11.57 3.01
CA TRP A 275 10.60 11.37 4.44
C TRP A 275 11.63 12.03 5.38
N SER A 276 12.49 12.91 4.85
CA SER A 276 13.46 13.66 5.64
C SER A 276 12.84 14.92 6.24
N LYS A 277 13.60 15.60 7.11
CA LYS A 277 13.24 16.87 7.75
C LYS A 277 12.86 17.99 6.78
N ASP A 278 13.43 17.96 5.58
CA ASP A 278 13.23 19.02 4.59
C ASP A 278 11.91 18.86 3.81
N ASN A 279 11.24 17.71 3.95
CA ASN A 279 9.96 17.40 3.31
C ASN A 279 8.91 17.00 4.36
N TYR A 280 8.65 15.70 4.53
CA TYR A 280 7.58 15.25 5.44
C TYR A 280 7.95 15.32 6.93
N ASP A 281 9.23 15.22 7.29
CA ASP A 281 9.74 15.15 8.67
C ASP A 281 9.07 14.06 9.55
N VAL A 282 8.69 12.96 8.92
CA VAL A 282 8.08 11.79 9.56
C VAL A 282 8.51 10.53 8.83
N PRO A 283 8.56 9.36 9.49
CA PRO A 283 8.72 8.08 8.80
C PRO A 283 7.44 7.66 8.04
N PRO A 284 7.59 6.85 6.98
CA PRO A 284 6.46 6.30 6.21
C PRO A 284 5.54 5.35 6.99
N ILE A 285 5.97 4.84 8.14
CA ILE A 285 5.17 4.03 9.05
C ILE A 285 5.07 4.76 10.40
N PRO A 286 3.87 5.22 10.81
CA PRO A 286 3.65 5.88 12.09
C PRO A 286 3.62 4.87 13.24
N HIS A 287 3.93 5.33 14.45
CA HIS A 287 3.78 4.52 15.65
C HIS A 287 2.28 4.37 16.01
N PRO A 288 1.82 3.19 16.51
CA PRO A 288 2.57 1.96 16.83
C PRO A 288 2.59 0.92 15.70
N TYR A 289 2.28 1.30 14.46
CA TYR A 289 2.15 0.37 13.34
C TYR A 289 3.50 -0.21 12.90
N THR A 290 3.46 -1.36 12.23
CA THR A 290 4.68 -2.01 11.72
C THR A 290 4.69 -2.20 10.21
N ALA A 291 3.60 -1.84 9.54
CA ALA A 291 3.50 -1.79 8.09
C ALA A 291 2.56 -0.66 7.62
N SER A 292 2.76 -0.22 6.39
CA SER A 292 1.83 0.68 5.68
C SER A 292 1.75 0.34 4.21
N VAL A 293 0.67 0.73 3.55
CA VAL A 293 0.50 0.66 2.09
C VAL A 293 0.04 2.02 1.58
N ILE A 294 0.63 2.49 0.48
CA ILE A 294 0.29 3.76 -0.16
C ILE A 294 -0.11 3.47 -1.60
N PHE A 295 -1.37 3.72 -1.97
CA PHE A 295 -1.81 3.68 -3.36
C PHE A 295 -1.80 5.09 -3.93
N ASN A 296 -1.17 5.26 -5.09
CA ASN A 296 -1.21 6.50 -5.85
C ASN A 296 -2.67 6.88 -6.13
N ASN A 297 -3.02 8.14 -5.91
CA ASN A 297 -4.36 8.68 -6.15
C ASN A 297 -4.86 8.43 -7.58
N GLU A 298 -3.97 8.36 -8.58
CA GLU A 298 -4.31 8.02 -9.96
C GLU A 298 -4.91 6.60 -10.08
N VAL A 299 -4.43 5.63 -9.29
CA VAL A 299 -5.02 4.26 -9.25
C VAL A 299 -6.48 4.34 -8.81
N ILE A 300 -6.75 5.15 -7.79
CA ILE A 300 -8.10 5.30 -7.22
C ILE A 300 -9.00 6.07 -8.19
N ASN A 301 -8.48 7.13 -8.82
CA ASN A 301 -9.19 7.88 -9.87
C ASN A 301 -9.61 6.98 -11.02
N GLU A 302 -8.73 6.15 -11.56
CA GLU A 302 -9.05 5.23 -12.67
C GLU A 302 -10.14 4.21 -12.31
N LEU A 303 -10.15 3.71 -11.07
CA LEU A 303 -11.19 2.79 -10.60
C LEU A 303 -12.56 3.47 -10.50
N VAL A 304 -12.58 4.67 -9.92
CA VAL A 304 -13.80 5.49 -9.80
C VAL A 304 -14.32 5.85 -11.19
N GLU A 305 -13.43 6.30 -12.08
CA GLU A 305 -13.71 6.62 -13.48
C GLU A 305 -14.35 5.42 -14.20
N SER A 306 -13.73 4.24 -14.09
CA SER A 306 -14.24 3.01 -14.70
C SER A 306 -15.65 2.65 -14.21
N SER A 307 -15.90 2.81 -12.90
CA SER A 307 -17.21 2.58 -12.30
C SER A 307 -18.26 3.56 -12.84
N LEU A 308 -17.94 4.85 -12.89
CA LEU A 308 -18.85 5.89 -13.38
C LEU A 308 -19.18 5.71 -14.87
N TYR A 309 -18.20 5.44 -15.72
CA TYR A 309 -18.43 5.17 -17.13
C TYR A 309 -19.28 3.92 -17.37
N SER A 310 -19.13 2.88 -16.55
CA SER A 310 -19.98 1.67 -16.65
C SER A 310 -21.47 1.96 -16.47
N LYS A 311 -21.81 3.12 -15.87
CA LYS A 311 -23.17 3.61 -15.67
C LYS A 311 -23.56 4.75 -16.61
N GLY A 312 -22.70 5.09 -17.58
CA GLY A 312 -22.93 6.18 -18.53
C GLY A 312 -22.82 7.57 -17.92
N LEU A 313 -22.24 7.70 -16.72
CA LEU A 313 -21.97 8.98 -16.09
C LEU A 313 -20.64 9.54 -16.63
N LYS A 314 -20.58 10.85 -16.82
CA LYS A 314 -19.31 11.55 -17.08
C LYS A 314 -18.81 12.15 -15.78
N PHE A 315 -17.52 12.41 -15.70
CA PHE A 315 -16.95 13.05 -14.54
C PHE A 315 -15.79 13.94 -14.93
N GLU A 316 -15.52 14.92 -14.08
CA GLU A 316 -14.39 15.85 -14.19
C GLU A 316 -13.70 15.86 -12.83
N GLU A 317 -12.40 15.59 -12.78
CA GLU A 317 -11.61 15.77 -11.56
C GLU A 317 -11.54 17.26 -11.23
N VAL A 318 -11.81 17.59 -9.96
CA VAL A 318 -11.68 18.96 -9.46
C VAL A 318 -10.23 19.15 -9.02
N GLU A 319 -9.55 20.12 -9.63
CA GLU A 319 -8.16 20.44 -9.27
C GLU A 319 -8.06 20.89 -7.81
N LYS A 320 -7.05 20.37 -7.12
CA LYS A 320 -6.79 20.69 -5.72
C LYS A 320 -6.08 22.04 -5.61
N THR A 321 -6.59 22.92 -4.77
CA THR A 321 -6.03 24.25 -4.51
C THR A 321 -5.29 24.30 -3.17
N PRO A 322 -4.37 25.28 -2.97
CA PRO A 322 -3.69 25.44 -1.69
C PRO A 322 -4.69 25.70 -0.55
N GLY A 323 -4.76 24.78 0.42
CA GLY A 323 -5.67 24.87 1.57
C GLY A 323 -6.77 23.81 1.56
N ASP A 324 -6.98 23.11 0.44
CA ASP A 324 -7.89 21.98 0.36
C ASP A 324 -7.41 20.80 1.21
N THR A 325 -8.32 20.27 2.04
CA THR A 325 -8.04 19.15 2.96
C THR A 325 -8.56 17.81 2.44
N TRP A 326 -9.35 17.81 1.37
CA TRP A 326 -9.90 16.59 0.77
C TRP A 326 -8.85 15.83 -0.04
N GLY A 327 -9.00 14.51 -0.17
CA GLY A 327 -8.06 13.67 -0.90
C GLY A 327 -8.24 13.78 -2.40
N LEU A 328 -9.42 13.37 -2.87
CA LEU A 328 -9.89 13.45 -4.25
C LEU A 328 -11.29 14.08 -4.29
N LYS A 329 -11.57 14.86 -5.34
CA LYS A 329 -12.89 15.47 -5.55
C LYS A 329 -13.25 15.41 -7.02
N TRP A 330 -14.47 14.99 -7.29
CA TRP A 330 -14.99 14.84 -8.64
C TRP A 330 -16.30 15.59 -8.78
N LYS A 331 -16.49 16.19 -9.95
CA LYS A 331 -17.76 16.71 -10.43
C LYS A 331 -18.38 15.66 -11.35
N ILE A 332 -19.55 15.15 -10.97
CA ILE A 332 -20.25 14.09 -11.69
C ILE A 332 -21.33 14.73 -12.57
N LEU A 333 -21.27 14.46 -13.86
CA LEU A 333 -22.25 14.88 -14.85
C LEU A 333 -23.15 13.70 -15.18
N THR A 334 -24.42 13.85 -14.89
CA THR A 334 -25.40 12.76 -14.96
C THR A 334 -26.03 12.61 -16.34
N GLY A 335 -25.94 13.65 -17.19
CA GLY A 335 -26.68 13.74 -18.45
C GLY A 335 -28.19 13.84 -18.26
N LYS A 336 -28.67 13.94 -17.02
CA LYS A 336 -30.09 13.91 -16.67
C LYS A 336 -30.61 15.33 -16.43
N LYS A 337 -31.89 15.51 -16.73
CA LYS A 337 -32.67 16.65 -16.28
C LYS A 337 -33.56 16.19 -15.14
N PHE A 338 -33.69 17.04 -14.14
CA PHE A 338 -34.77 16.92 -13.17
C PHE A 338 -36.02 17.52 -13.79
N GLU A 339 -37.08 16.73 -13.90
CA GLU A 339 -38.32 17.15 -14.55
C GLU A 339 -39.52 16.88 -13.64
N ILE A 340 -40.28 17.92 -13.37
CA ILE A 340 -41.60 17.86 -12.76
C ILE A 340 -42.60 18.06 -13.88
N VAL A 341 -43.44 17.06 -14.10
CA VAL A 341 -44.51 17.14 -15.10
C VAL A 341 -45.62 18.02 -14.56
N GLU A 342 -46.13 18.91 -15.42
CA GLU A 342 -47.35 19.68 -15.14
C GLU A 342 -48.46 18.73 -14.72
N SER A 343 -49.16 19.05 -13.64
CA SER A 343 -50.25 18.19 -13.18
C SER A 343 -51.37 18.99 -12.55
N THR A 344 -52.57 18.42 -12.65
CA THR A 344 -53.78 18.94 -12.04
C THR A 344 -54.45 17.83 -11.23
N GLU A 345 -54.95 18.17 -10.06
CA GLU A 345 -55.61 17.22 -9.17
C GLU A 345 -56.82 17.87 -8.52
N THR A 346 -57.94 17.15 -8.46
CA THR A 346 -59.15 17.65 -7.78
C THR A 346 -59.37 16.88 -6.50
N ARG A 347 -59.45 17.58 -5.36
CA ARG A 347 -59.74 17.00 -4.05
C ARG A 347 -60.69 17.91 -3.29
N ASP A 348 -61.75 17.34 -2.72
CA ASP A 348 -62.76 18.09 -1.93
C ASP A 348 -63.35 19.32 -2.65
N ASN A 349 -63.59 19.21 -3.97
CA ASN A 349 -64.02 20.30 -4.87
C ASN A 349 -63.02 21.46 -5.04
N ILE A 350 -61.76 21.22 -4.69
CA ILE A 350 -60.64 22.14 -4.91
C ILE A 350 -59.77 21.55 -6.02
N LEU A 351 -59.53 22.32 -7.08
CA LEU A 351 -58.58 21.98 -8.13
C LEU A 351 -57.21 22.56 -7.75
N TYR A 352 -56.21 21.71 -7.69
CA TYR A 352 -54.81 22.07 -7.49
C TYR A 352 -54.09 21.93 -8.83
N SER A 353 -53.31 22.93 -9.23
CA SER A 353 -52.49 22.90 -10.44
C SER A 353 -51.04 23.26 -10.13
N ILE A 354 -50.11 22.63 -10.83
CA ILE A 354 -48.69 22.95 -10.81
C ILE A 354 -48.19 23.11 -12.24
N GLU A 355 -47.43 24.15 -12.51
CA GLU A 355 -46.67 24.25 -13.75
C GLU A 355 -45.46 23.32 -13.70
N GLY A 356 -45.22 22.58 -14.80
CA GLY A 356 -44.05 21.73 -14.90
C GLY A 356 -42.74 22.52 -14.79
N ALA A 357 -41.70 21.89 -14.25
CA ALA A 357 -40.38 22.47 -14.12
C ALA A 357 -39.34 21.53 -14.74
N SER A 358 -38.31 22.09 -15.38
CA SER A 358 -37.18 21.31 -15.90
C SER A 358 -35.87 21.98 -15.50
N VAL A 359 -35.01 21.23 -14.83
CA VAL A 359 -33.70 21.67 -14.38
C VAL A 359 -32.64 20.80 -15.02
N ASP A 360 -31.75 21.43 -15.76
CA ASP A 360 -30.51 20.81 -16.23
C ASP A 360 -29.53 20.69 -15.06
N LEU A 361 -29.28 19.44 -14.63
CA LEU A 361 -28.48 19.13 -13.45
C LEU A 361 -26.97 19.18 -13.71
N ASP A 362 -26.54 19.25 -14.96
CA ASP A 362 -25.12 19.21 -15.32
C ASP A 362 -24.49 20.62 -15.39
N LYS A 363 -25.28 21.69 -15.22
CA LYS A 363 -24.76 23.06 -15.14
C LYS A 363 -24.00 23.24 -13.82
N GLU A 364 -22.83 23.89 -13.86
CA GLU A 364 -21.85 23.93 -12.74
C GLU A 364 -22.42 24.19 -11.35
N ALA A 365 -23.36 25.14 -11.21
CA ALA A 365 -23.99 25.46 -9.92
C ALA A 365 -24.97 24.39 -9.38
N LYS A 366 -25.14 23.29 -10.12
CA LYS A 366 -26.16 22.26 -9.88
C LYS A 366 -25.60 20.83 -10.01
N ALA A 367 -24.29 20.69 -10.22
CA ALA A 367 -23.66 19.39 -10.42
C ALA A 367 -23.50 18.65 -9.09
N LEU A 368 -23.48 17.32 -9.16
CA LEU A 368 -23.14 16.46 -8.04
C LEU A 368 -21.63 16.51 -7.82
N PHE A 369 -21.20 16.84 -6.61
CA PHE A 369 -19.82 16.69 -6.17
C PHE A 369 -19.67 15.43 -5.33
N MET A 370 -18.61 14.68 -5.61
CA MET A 370 -18.21 13.51 -4.86
C MET A 370 -16.81 13.77 -4.32
N THR A 371 -16.66 13.79 -3.00
CA THR A 371 -15.40 14.11 -2.34
C THR A 371 -14.95 12.90 -1.52
N LEU A 372 -13.86 12.27 -1.91
CA LEU A 372 -13.20 11.22 -1.12
C LEU A 372 -12.11 11.85 -0.27
N GLY A 373 -12.27 11.80 1.05
CA GLY A 373 -11.35 12.45 1.96
C GLY A 373 -11.54 11.97 3.38
N GLN A 374 -11.20 12.82 4.32
CA GLN A 374 -11.34 12.57 5.75
C GLN A 374 -11.70 13.89 6.43
N ASP A 375 -12.77 13.86 7.21
CA ASP A 375 -13.28 15.03 7.92
C ASP A 375 -13.03 14.89 9.41
N GLY A 376 -12.25 15.80 9.98
CA GLY A 376 -11.98 15.86 11.42
C GLY A 376 -10.55 15.49 11.83
N GLY A 377 -10.32 15.47 13.15
CA GLY A 377 -9.02 15.25 13.79
C GLY A 377 -8.53 13.81 13.71
N SER A 378 -7.76 13.38 14.71
CA SER A 378 -6.93 12.18 14.68
C SER A 378 -7.61 10.88 14.28
N ASP A 379 -8.89 10.77 14.59
CA ASP A 379 -9.67 9.54 14.45
C ASP A 379 -10.49 9.50 13.14
N ALA A 380 -10.43 10.54 12.30
CA ALA A 380 -11.24 10.68 11.09
C ALA A 380 -10.95 9.61 10.02
N GLN A 381 -11.88 8.66 9.84
CA GLN A 381 -11.86 7.65 8.77
C GLN A 381 -12.03 8.26 7.38
N VAL A 382 -11.51 7.54 6.37
CA VAL A 382 -11.83 7.84 4.98
C VAL A 382 -13.33 7.75 4.77
N ASN A 383 -13.88 8.81 4.19
CA ASN A 383 -15.28 8.90 3.85
C ASN A 383 -15.45 9.52 2.46
N LEU A 384 -16.55 9.13 1.84
CA LEU A 384 -17.09 9.69 0.64
C LEU A 384 -18.23 10.64 1.02
N LEU A 385 -18.06 11.91 0.69
CA LEU A 385 -19.08 12.93 0.83
C LEU A 385 -19.72 13.18 -0.55
N LEU A 386 -21.04 12.96 -0.62
CA LEU A 386 -21.87 13.31 -1.76
C LEU A 386 -22.56 14.64 -1.48
N GLU A 387 -22.28 15.65 -2.29
CA GLU A 387 -22.85 17.00 -2.19
C GLU A 387 -23.58 17.34 -3.48
N TRP A 388 -24.88 17.59 -3.37
CA TRP A 388 -25.68 18.02 -4.52
C TRP A 388 -26.67 19.07 -4.07
N GLU A 389 -26.68 20.23 -4.72
CA GLU A 389 -27.64 21.29 -4.41
C GLU A 389 -28.13 21.91 -5.71
N PHE A 390 -29.45 22.01 -5.89
CA PHE A 390 -30.02 22.78 -6.98
C PHE A 390 -31.32 23.43 -6.55
N SER A 391 -31.62 24.57 -7.18
CA SER A 391 -32.86 25.30 -6.94
C SER A 391 -33.63 25.55 -8.24
N PHE A 392 -34.95 25.57 -8.12
CA PHE A 392 -35.87 25.91 -9.19
C PHE A 392 -37.10 26.62 -8.66
N LYS A 393 -37.83 27.26 -9.58
CA LYS A 393 -39.07 27.95 -9.29
C LYS A 393 -40.19 27.26 -10.05
N MET A 394 -41.33 27.20 -9.42
CA MET A 394 -42.55 26.64 -10.00
C MET A 394 -43.73 27.51 -9.61
N GLU A 395 -44.68 27.59 -10.53
CA GLU A 395 -45.97 28.23 -10.29
C GLU A 395 -46.99 27.18 -9.85
N TRP A 396 -47.85 27.57 -8.92
CA TRP A 396 -48.92 26.72 -8.41
C TRP A 396 -50.22 27.51 -8.34
N GLY A 397 -51.34 26.79 -8.45
CA GLY A 397 -52.69 27.33 -8.43
C GLY A 397 -53.64 26.48 -7.57
N ILE A 398 -54.56 27.15 -6.89
CA ILE A 398 -55.71 26.55 -6.20
C ILE A 398 -56.98 27.23 -6.70
N THR A 399 -57.94 26.44 -7.17
CA THR A 399 -59.28 26.91 -7.57
C THR A 399 -60.34 26.22 -6.72
N VAL A 400 -61.07 26.99 -5.91
CA VAL A 400 -62.10 26.46 -5.00
C VAL A 400 -63.49 26.53 -5.65
N GLY A 401 -64.06 25.36 -5.95
CA GLY A 401 -65.49 25.15 -6.18
C GLY A 401 -66.14 25.99 -7.29
N GLY A 402 -65.88 25.67 -8.56
CA GLY A 402 -66.73 25.99 -9.74
C GLY A 402 -67.11 27.46 -9.99
N ARG A 403 -66.71 28.40 -9.12
CA ARG A 403 -66.99 29.82 -9.19
C ARG A 403 -65.76 30.50 -9.75
N ALA A 404 -65.90 31.08 -10.95
CA ALA A 404 -64.90 31.97 -11.53
C ALA A 404 -64.59 33.11 -10.55
N GLY A 405 -63.36 33.17 -10.04
CA GLY A 405 -62.85 34.34 -9.30
C GLY A 405 -62.10 34.09 -7.97
N ALA A 406 -62.05 32.86 -7.44
CA ALA A 406 -61.25 32.54 -6.24
C ALA A 406 -60.05 31.64 -6.60
N GLU A 407 -59.16 32.17 -7.45
CA GLU A 407 -57.91 31.49 -7.78
C GLU A 407 -56.81 32.04 -6.89
N THR A 408 -56.20 31.16 -6.08
CA THR A 408 -54.97 31.51 -5.37
C THR A 408 -53.81 30.98 -6.19
N TRP A 409 -53.01 31.90 -6.73
CA TRP A 409 -51.79 31.59 -7.48
C TRP A 409 -50.57 32.03 -6.69
N GLY A 410 -49.49 31.27 -6.82
CA GLY A 410 -48.24 31.61 -6.17
C GLY A 410 -47.04 31.00 -6.89
N ILE A 411 -45.86 31.50 -6.49
CA ILE A 411 -44.58 30.95 -6.90
C ILE A 411 -43.90 30.43 -5.64
N VAL A 412 -43.38 29.21 -5.73
CA VAL A 412 -42.49 28.65 -4.72
C VAL A 412 -41.11 28.42 -5.35
N GLU A 413 -40.08 28.80 -4.63
CA GLU A 413 -38.71 28.41 -4.89
C GLU A 413 -38.41 27.17 -4.06
N VAL A 414 -38.02 26.09 -4.73
CA VAL A 414 -37.66 24.81 -4.13
C VAL A 414 -36.15 24.67 -4.25
N THR A 415 -35.50 24.39 -3.13
CA THR A 415 -34.07 24.06 -3.06
C THR A 415 -33.95 22.63 -2.57
N ASP A 416 -33.52 21.74 -3.45
CA ASP A 416 -33.20 20.36 -3.11
C ASP A 416 -31.71 20.24 -2.81
N LYS A 417 -31.39 19.60 -1.69
CA LYS A 417 -30.03 19.44 -1.20
C LYS A 417 -29.76 18.03 -0.71
N VAL A 418 -28.57 17.52 -1.02
CA VAL A 418 -28.00 16.29 -0.47
C VAL A 418 -26.65 16.65 0.12
N ASN A 419 -26.42 16.20 1.35
CA ASN A 419 -25.10 16.19 1.98
C ASN A 419 -24.95 14.85 2.71
N LYS A 420 -24.57 13.82 1.95
CA LYS A 420 -24.54 12.45 2.44
C LYS A 420 -23.11 11.96 2.59
N LYS A 421 -22.77 11.53 3.81
CA LYS A 421 -21.48 10.89 4.10
C LYS A 421 -21.63 9.37 4.10
N LYS A 422 -20.68 8.71 3.45
CA LYS A 422 -20.52 7.25 3.43
C LYS A 422 -19.09 6.92 3.85
N TYR A 423 -18.94 6.02 4.81
CA TYR A 423 -17.63 5.54 5.22
C TYR A 423 -17.24 4.34 4.36
N VAL A 424 -15.94 4.11 4.26
CA VAL A 424 -15.40 2.89 3.63
C VAL A 424 -15.83 1.69 4.47
N ASP A 425 -16.65 0.81 3.89
CA ASP A 425 -17.17 -0.37 4.57
C ASP A 425 -16.20 -1.53 4.43
N ASN A 426 -15.71 -2.03 5.55
CA ASN A 426 -14.79 -3.16 5.63
C ASN A 426 -15.23 -4.23 6.63
N ASP A 427 -16.38 -4.08 7.29
CA ASP A 427 -16.73 -4.92 8.44
C ASP A 427 -16.94 -6.38 8.02
N ASP A 428 -17.46 -6.60 6.81
CA ASP A 428 -17.72 -7.92 6.24
C ASP A 428 -16.65 -8.37 5.22
N LEU A 429 -15.60 -7.57 5.01
CA LEU A 429 -14.56 -7.85 4.02
C LEU A 429 -13.32 -8.50 4.66
N PRO A 430 -12.63 -9.39 3.94
CA PRO A 430 -11.29 -9.79 4.32
C PRO A 430 -10.38 -8.56 4.47
N GLU A 431 -9.48 -8.55 5.45
CA GLU A 431 -8.61 -7.40 5.76
C GLU A 431 -7.67 -6.94 4.61
N TYR A 432 -7.57 -7.71 3.52
CA TYR A 432 -6.82 -7.37 2.30
C TYR A 432 -7.71 -6.85 1.16
N LYS A 433 -8.98 -6.57 1.47
CA LYS A 433 -9.93 -5.95 0.56
C LYS A 433 -10.38 -4.60 1.10
N LEU A 434 -10.69 -3.70 0.18
CA LEU A 434 -11.25 -2.39 0.48
C LEU A 434 -12.41 -2.13 -0.48
N ARG A 435 -13.58 -1.79 0.03
CA ARG A 435 -14.73 -1.44 -0.80
C ARG A 435 -15.26 -0.06 -0.45
N LEU A 436 -15.61 0.68 -1.49
CA LEU A 436 -16.34 1.91 -1.35
C LEU A 436 -17.52 1.93 -2.32
N ASP A 437 -18.71 2.08 -1.75
CA ASP A 437 -19.96 2.24 -2.48
C ASP A 437 -20.50 3.66 -2.31
N ALA A 438 -21.13 4.18 -3.37
CA ALA A 438 -21.87 5.43 -3.36
C ALA A 438 -23.33 5.15 -3.70
N SER A 439 -24.23 5.47 -2.76
CA SER A 439 -25.67 5.33 -3.00
C SER A 439 -26.41 6.59 -2.59
N LEU A 440 -27.32 7.01 -3.47
CA LEU A 440 -28.26 8.08 -3.25
C LEU A 440 -29.68 7.55 -3.44
N LYS A 441 -30.53 7.80 -2.46
CA LYS A 441 -31.92 7.37 -2.37
C LYS A 441 -32.81 8.61 -2.17
N ASP A 442 -34.10 8.44 -2.41
CA ASP A 442 -35.08 9.52 -2.31
C ASP A 442 -35.15 10.12 -0.89
N ASP A 443 -34.91 9.31 0.15
CA ASP A 443 -34.89 9.76 1.56
C ASP A 443 -33.60 10.48 1.98
N ASP A 444 -32.59 10.55 1.13
CA ASP A 444 -31.35 11.29 1.41
C ASP A 444 -31.45 12.79 1.06
N TRP A 445 -32.53 13.20 0.37
CA TRP A 445 -32.72 14.57 -0.09
C TRP A 445 -33.46 15.41 0.96
N GLU A 446 -32.96 16.62 1.17
CA GLU A 446 -33.61 17.65 1.96
C GLU A 446 -34.15 18.74 1.03
N ALA A 447 -35.48 18.88 1.02
CA ALA A 447 -36.16 19.92 0.25
C ALA A 447 -36.50 21.12 1.14
N HIS A 448 -36.10 22.32 0.71
CA HIS A 448 -36.46 23.58 1.35
C HIS A 448 -37.36 24.41 0.44
N TYR A 449 -38.43 24.96 1.03
CA TYR A 449 -39.45 25.69 0.29
C TYR A 449 -39.48 27.16 0.71
N LYS A 450 -39.47 28.06 -0.27
CA LYS A 450 -39.64 29.49 -0.06
C LYS A 450 -40.75 30.01 -0.96
N ALA A 451 -41.96 30.10 -0.40
CA ALA A 451 -43.14 30.59 -1.11
C ALA A 451 -43.29 32.11 -1.00
N ARG A 452 -43.68 32.77 -2.10
CA ARG A 452 -44.09 34.19 -2.06
C ARG A 452 -45.41 34.41 -1.31
N ASN A 453 -46.28 33.40 -1.31
CA ASN A 453 -47.53 33.37 -0.56
C ASN A 453 -47.53 32.15 0.39
N PRO A 454 -47.00 32.28 1.63
CA PRO A 454 -46.83 31.15 2.55
C PRO A 454 -48.13 30.45 2.94
N ILE A 455 -49.18 31.21 3.25
CA ILE A 455 -50.47 30.67 3.71
C ILE A 455 -51.15 29.84 2.59
N GLY A 456 -51.14 30.37 1.36
CA GLY A 456 -51.68 29.64 0.23
C GLY A 456 -50.85 28.41 -0.13
N TRP A 457 -49.52 28.49 0.03
CA TRP A 457 -48.62 27.35 -0.19
C TRP A 457 -48.83 26.25 0.84
N GLU A 458 -48.97 26.55 2.13
CA GLU A 458 -49.24 25.54 3.17
C GLU A 458 -50.52 24.75 2.85
N THR A 459 -51.58 25.46 2.42
CA THR A 459 -52.84 24.83 2.00
C THR A 459 -52.66 23.94 0.78
N PHE A 460 -51.90 24.41 -0.23
CA PHE A 460 -51.57 23.64 -1.44
C PHE A 460 -50.73 22.39 -1.11
N HIS A 461 -49.67 22.56 -0.33
CA HIS A 461 -48.68 21.55 0.03
C HIS A 461 -49.32 20.38 0.78
N ASP A 462 -50.09 20.68 1.82
CA ASP A 462 -50.72 19.66 2.68
C ASP A 462 -51.88 18.95 1.96
N GLY A 463 -52.60 19.67 1.10
CA GLY A 463 -53.76 19.15 0.37
C GLY A 463 -53.42 18.01 -0.60
N VAL A 464 -52.25 18.06 -1.23
CA VAL A 464 -51.85 17.13 -2.31
C VAL A 464 -50.71 16.20 -1.90
N ARG A 465 -50.14 16.35 -0.69
CA ARG A 465 -48.93 15.61 -0.23
C ARG A 465 -47.79 15.75 -1.23
N TRP A 466 -47.44 17.01 -1.49
CA TRP A 466 -46.50 17.37 -2.55
C TRP A 466 -45.09 16.84 -2.33
N ASP A 467 -44.67 16.67 -1.08
CA ASP A 467 -43.46 15.98 -0.67
C ASP A 467 -43.27 14.64 -1.40
N GLN A 468 -44.34 13.86 -1.60
CA GLN A 468 -44.28 12.56 -2.28
C GLN A 468 -44.02 12.66 -3.78
N LYS A 469 -44.49 13.72 -4.43
CA LYS A 469 -44.32 13.93 -5.88
C LYS A 469 -42.92 14.46 -6.21
N PHE A 470 -42.32 15.27 -5.34
CA PHE A 470 -40.91 15.68 -5.47
C PHE A 470 -39.95 14.53 -5.25
N ALA A 471 -40.21 13.70 -4.23
CA ALA A 471 -39.38 12.53 -3.93
C ALA A 471 -39.23 11.59 -5.14
N GLN A 472 -40.28 11.44 -5.96
CA GLN A 472 -40.25 10.61 -7.18
C GLN A 472 -39.43 11.20 -8.33
N ALA A 473 -39.20 12.51 -8.34
CA ALA A 473 -38.44 13.19 -9.39
C ALA A 473 -36.95 13.32 -9.04
N GLN A 474 -36.59 13.12 -7.77
CA GLN A 474 -35.21 13.25 -7.29
C GLN A 474 -34.32 12.14 -7.85
N PRO A 475 -33.09 12.45 -8.27
CA PRO A 475 -32.16 11.44 -8.76
C PRO A 475 -31.77 10.44 -7.65
N SER A 476 -31.85 9.15 -7.97
CA SER A 476 -31.31 8.07 -7.16
C SER A 476 -30.36 7.18 -7.97
N PHE A 477 -29.36 6.62 -7.30
CA PHE A 477 -28.38 5.71 -7.89
C PHE A 477 -27.70 4.83 -6.84
N ASN A 478 -27.14 3.72 -7.29
CA ASN A 478 -26.23 2.89 -6.52
C ASN A 478 -25.01 2.53 -7.37
N LEU A 479 -23.82 2.87 -6.87
CA LEU A 479 -22.54 2.72 -7.53
C LEU A 479 -21.60 1.95 -6.58
N GLU A 480 -20.96 0.92 -7.10
CA GLU A 480 -19.77 0.34 -6.47
C GLU A 480 -18.57 1.08 -7.06
N LEU A 481 -18.01 2.05 -6.33
CA LEU A 481 -16.94 2.89 -6.87
C LEU A 481 -15.66 2.08 -7.05
N PHE A 482 -15.31 1.29 -6.05
CA PHE A 482 -14.24 0.30 -6.16
C PHE A 482 -14.40 -0.81 -5.13
N ASN A 483 -13.85 -1.97 -5.48
CA ASN A 483 -13.70 -3.14 -4.63
C ASN A 483 -12.32 -3.73 -4.91
N ILE A 484 -11.33 -3.28 -4.16
CA ILE A 484 -9.92 -3.57 -4.41
C ILE A 484 -9.53 -4.82 -3.63
N ASP A 485 -8.85 -5.75 -4.29
CA ASP A 485 -8.11 -6.84 -3.64
C ASP A 485 -6.60 -6.59 -3.81
N PHE A 486 -5.95 -6.22 -2.72
CA PHE A 486 -4.52 -5.90 -2.69
C PHE A 486 -3.70 -6.99 -1.99
N PHE A 487 -4.24 -8.19 -1.86
CA PHE A 487 -3.52 -9.33 -1.29
C PHE A 487 -2.18 -9.56 -1.99
N LEU A 488 -2.16 -9.56 -3.33
CA LEU A 488 -0.94 -9.77 -4.10
C LEU A 488 0.12 -8.68 -3.87
N MET A 489 -0.31 -7.43 -3.62
CA MET A 489 0.61 -6.32 -3.35
C MET A 489 1.33 -6.48 -2.00
N THR A 490 0.59 -6.95 -0.99
CA THR A 490 1.10 -7.10 0.38
C THR A 490 1.75 -8.45 0.65
N ASN A 491 1.65 -9.38 -0.31
CA ASN A 491 2.16 -10.73 -0.16
C ASN A 491 3.37 -11.05 -1.07
N LEU A 492 3.96 -10.02 -1.67
CA LEU A 492 5.14 -10.20 -2.52
C LEU A 492 6.30 -10.86 -1.77
N LEU A 493 6.41 -10.62 -0.45
CA LEU A 493 7.53 -11.13 0.34
C LEU A 493 7.30 -12.53 0.94
N LEU A 494 6.06 -13.04 1.04
CA LEU A 494 5.75 -14.27 1.78
C LEU A 494 4.54 -15.02 1.19
N PRO A 495 4.58 -15.42 -0.08
CA PRO A 495 3.38 -15.73 -0.84
C PRO A 495 2.54 -16.82 -0.18
N ASN A 496 1.23 -16.66 -0.34
CA ASN A 496 0.19 -17.43 0.30
C ASN A 496 0.07 -17.21 1.83
N GLN A 497 0.82 -16.26 2.39
CA GLN A 497 0.66 -15.83 3.78
C GLN A 497 -0.02 -14.47 3.82
N LYS A 498 -0.87 -14.25 4.82
CA LYS A 498 -1.31 -12.89 5.10
C LYS A 498 -0.15 -12.23 5.84
N VAL A 499 0.41 -11.15 5.27
CA VAL A 499 1.57 -10.49 5.87
C VAL A 499 1.15 -9.32 6.74
N ILE A 500 0.14 -8.56 6.33
CA ILE A 500 -0.32 -7.37 7.05
C ILE A 500 -1.76 -7.58 7.52
N LYS A 501 -1.99 -7.33 8.82
CA LYS A 501 -3.30 -7.13 9.42
C LYS A 501 -3.60 -5.65 9.48
N PHE A 502 -4.52 -5.20 8.63
CA PHE A 502 -4.93 -3.80 8.57
C PHE A 502 -5.87 -3.49 9.74
N LYS A 503 -5.72 -2.30 10.32
CA LYS A 503 -6.77 -1.77 11.18
C LYS A 503 -7.78 -1.09 10.27
N THR A 504 -9.02 -1.56 10.26
CA THR A 504 -10.09 -0.92 9.47
C THR A 504 -10.39 0.49 9.97
N GLU A 505 -10.26 0.71 11.28
CA GLU A 505 -10.37 2.04 11.91
C GLU A 505 -9.27 2.21 12.98
N PRO A 506 -8.48 3.30 12.97
CA PRO A 506 -8.39 4.38 11.97
C PRO A 506 -7.51 4.05 10.74
N GLY A 507 -7.22 2.78 10.46
CA GLY A 507 -6.05 2.46 9.61
C GLY A 507 -6.17 2.71 8.11
N ALA A 508 -7.25 3.30 7.61
CA ALA A 508 -7.33 3.87 6.26
C ALA A 508 -7.44 5.40 6.32
N ARG A 509 -6.68 6.11 5.47
CA ARG A 509 -6.60 7.57 5.35
C ARG A 509 -6.47 7.99 3.88
N MET A 510 -6.92 9.20 3.55
CA MET A 510 -6.87 9.74 2.18
C MET A 510 -6.43 11.20 2.17
N PRO A 511 -5.20 11.53 2.65
CA PRO A 511 -4.67 12.89 2.59
C PRO A 511 -4.52 13.40 1.15
N ARG A 512 -4.23 12.47 0.23
CA ARG A 512 -4.15 12.65 -1.22
C ARG A 512 -4.12 11.27 -1.87
N ASP A 513 -3.08 10.52 -1.53
CA ASP A 513 -2.93 9.09 -1.82
C ASP A 513 -3.73 8.28 -0.79
N LEU A 514 -4.20 7.10 -1.18
CA LEU A 514 -4.84 6.17 -0.23
C LEU A 514 -3.75 5.55 0.64
N TYR A 515 -3.79 5.88 1.92
CA TYR A 515 -2.80 5.47 2.91
C TYR A 515 -3.42 4.49 3.90
N LEU A 516 -2.90 3.26 3.93
CA LEU A 516 -3.33 2.20 4.82
C LEU A 516 -2.22 1.87 5.83
N VAL A 517 -2.57 1.58 7.07
CA VAL A 517 -1.64 1.15 8.12
C VAL A 517 -2.10 -0.12 8.82
N GLY A 518 -1.14 -0.91 9.27
CA GLY A 518 -1.40 -2.19 9.91
C GLY A 518 -0.22 -2.74 10.67
N HIS A 519 -0.36 -3.99 11.10
CA HIS A 519 0.69 -4.74 11.76
C HIS A 519 1.06 -5.96 10.94
N VAL A 520 2.35 -6.22 10.81
CA VAL A 520 2.84 -7.50 10.30
C VAL A 520 2.36 -8.63 11.21
N VAL A 521 1.83 -9.70 10.62
CA VAL A 521 1.39 -10.90 11.36
C VAL A 521 2.32 -12.08 11.08
N HIS A 522 2.58 -12.89 12.13
CA HIS A 522 3.61 -13.94 12.08
C HIS A 522 3.06 -15.37 11.88
N GLU A 523 1.73 -15.58 11.89
CA GLU A 523 1.16 -16.94 12.00
C GLU A 523 -0.05 -17.27 11.08
N ASP A 524 -0.60 -16.34 10.31
CA ASP A 524 -1.80 -16.59 9.52
C ASP A 524 -1.48 -17.02 8.08
N ARG A 525 -1.39 -18.34 7.86
CA ARG A 525 -1.49 -18.89 6.49
C ARG A 525 -2.92 -18.72 5.99
N VAL A 526 -3.10 -18.04 4.86
CA VAL A 526 -4.38 -18.06 4.17
C VAL A 526 -4.54 -19.46 3.60
N ASN A 527 -5.47 -20.25 4.15
CA ASN A 527 -5.81 -21.61 3.65
C ASN A 527 -6.55 -21.56 2.30
N ALA A 528 -6.17 -20.67 1.38
CA ALA A 528 -6.85 -20.48 0.10
C ALA A 528 -6.55 -21.60 -0.93
N GLY A 529 -5.48 -22.38 -0.75
CA GLY A 529 -5.05 -23.38 -1.74
C GLY A 529 -5.68 -24.77 -1.66
N ARG A 530 -6.33 -25.14 -0.54
CA ARG A 530 -6.86 -26.51 -0.33
C ARG A 530 -8.37 -26.65 -0.45
N ALA A 531 -9.13 -25.57 -0.30
CA ALA A 531 -10.59 -25.64 -0.39
C ALA A 531 -11.10 -25.65 -1.85
N ALA A 532 -10.44 -24.94 -2.76
CA ALA A 532 -10.88 -24.85 -4.16
C ALA A 532 -10.59 -26.11 -4.98
N SER A 533 -9.51 -26.83 -4.68
CA SER A 533 -9.14 -28.09 -5.36
C SER A 533 -9.89 -29.31 -4.81
N ALA A 534 -10.41 -29.26 -3.59
CA ALA A 534 -11.27 -30.32 -3.04
C ALA A 534 -12.73 -30.19 -3.50
N ALA A 535 -13.24 -28.96 -3.69
CA ALA A 535 -14.62 -28.72 -4.13
C ALA A 535 -14.85 -28.86 -5.65
N LEU A 536 -13.78 -28.96 -6.44
CA LEU A 536 -13.83 -29.28 -7.88
C LEU A 536 -13.46 -30.75 -8.16
N ALA A 537 -13.10 -31.52 -7.13
CA ALA A 537 -12.80 -32.95 -7.19
C ALA A 537 -13.82 -33.82 -6.41
N SER A 538 -14.91 -33.21 -5.95
CA SER A 538 -16.10 -33.86 -5.36
C SER A 538 -17.35 -33.35 -6.07
#